data_AF-A0A1E4ZIT3-F1
#
_entry.id   AF-A0A1E4ZIT3-F1
#
_cell.length_a   1.000
_cell.length_b   1.000
_cell.length_c   1.000
_cell.angle_alpha   90.00
_cell.angle_beta   90.00
_cell.angle_gamma   90.00
#
_symmetry.space_group_name_H-M   'P 1'
#
loop_
_entity.id
_entity.type
_entity.pdbx_description
1 polymer ?
#
loop_
_entity_poly.entity_id
_entity_poly.type
_entity_poly.pdbx_seq_one_letter_code
_entity_poly.pdbx_strand_id
1 'polypeptide(L)'
;MKSTQKVKLLNVASKKIVNGVIRLGTLEEMPSMKTDWEFDFDRHFNLAYSTSYVLTTLETPNVIEGVLNFQLLKNEIPYLAYIEIAPHNRTKSKKYNNVAESLIAYACKLAIQQGKAPHHKGFLILDVLEENPINQ
;
A
#
# COMPACT_ATOMS: atom_id res chain seq x y z
N MET A 1 13.05 -14.49 -2.68
CA MET A 1 13.51 -13.73 -1.50
C MET A 1 12.40 -12.75 -1.12
N LYS A 2 11.69 -12.98 -0.01
CA LYS A 2 10.57 -12.10 0.41
C LYS A 2 11.17 -10.73 0.80
N SER A 3 10.96 -9.72 -0.05
CA SER A 3 11.56 -8.39 0.13
C SER A 3 10.78 -7.64 1.20
N THR A 4 11.45 -7.35 2.32
CA THR A 4 10.94 -6.47 3.38
C THR A 4 11.63 -5.11 3.27
N GLN A 5 10.88 -4.02 3.28
CA GLN A 5 11.41 -2.65 3.21
C GLN A 5 11.22 -1.94 4.55
N LYS A 6 12.32 -1.47 5.14
CA LYS A 6 12.28 -0.62 6.34
C LYS A 6 11.95 0.82 5.95
N VAL A 7 11.08 1.48 6.72
CA VAL A 7 10.68 2.87 6.53
C VAL A 7 10.66 3.62 7.87
N LYS A 8 10.51 4.94 7.81
CA LYS A 8 10.46 5.81 9.00
C LYS A 8 9.12 6.55 9.01
N LEU A 9 8.36 6.36 10.08
CA LEU A 9 7.08 7.03 10.30
C LEU A 9 7.23 8.06 11.42
N LEU A 10 6.54 9.19 11.31
CA LEU A 10 6.53 10.20 12.35
C LEU A 10 5.29 10.00 13.22
N ASN A 11 5.47 9.61 14.47
CA ASN A 11 4.38 9.60 15.44
C ASN A 11 4.00 11.06 15.78
N VAL A 12 2.76 11.43 15.48
CA VAL A 12 2.32 12.83 15.50
C VAL A 12 2.24 13.41 16.91
N ALA A 13 1.80 12.60 17.88
CA ALA A 13 1.64 13.01 19.28
C ALA A 13 3.00 13.19 19.97
N SER A 14 3.88 12.20 19.85
CA SER A 14 5.18 12.20 20.52
C SER A 14 6.27 12.97 19.77
N LYS A 15 6.04 13.33 18.50
CA LYS A 15 7.03 13.89 17.56
C LYS A 15 8.26 13.00 17.33
N LYS A 16 8.18 11.71 17.69
CA LYS A 16 9.27 10.75 17.52
C LYS A 16 9.15 10.02 16.19
N ILE A 17 10.30 9.73 15.60
CA ILE A 17 10.39 8.81 14.46
C ILE A 17 10.35 7.37 14.98
N VAL A 18 9.44 6.57 14.43
CA VAL A 18 9.32 5.14 14.69
C VAL A 18 9.72 4.33 13.47
N ASN A 19 10.06 3.05 13.69
CA ASN A 19 10.44 2.15 12.63
C ASN A 19 9.21 1.47 12.04
N GLY A 20 9.01 1.63 10.73
CA GLY A 20 7.99 0.92 9.97
C GLY A 20 8.59 -0.16 9.08
N VAL A 21 7.75 -1.09 8.65
CA VAL A 21 8.09 -2.15 7.73
C VAL A 21 6.98 -2.31 6.70
N ILE A 22 7.36 -2.25 5.42
CA ILE A 22 6.52 -2.68 4.29
C ILE A 22 6.91 -4.11 3.95
N ARG A 23 5.92 -5.01 3.89
CA ARG A 23 6.10 -6.43 3.59
C ARG A 23 4.93 -6.95 2.76
N LEU A 24 5.07 -8.16 2.23
CA LEU A 24 3.95 -8.88 1.62
C LEU A 24 2.82 -9.04 2.66
N GLY A 25 1.60 -8.74 2.25
CA GLY A 25 0.40 -9.05 3.01
C GLY A 25 -0.08 -10.47 2.75
N THR A 26 -0.83 -11.03 3.68
CA THR A 26 -1.63 -12.25 3.45
C THR A 26 -3.09 -11.90 3.23
N LEU A 27 -3.88 -12.85 2.72
CA LEU A 27 -5.31 -12.66 2.48
C LEU A 27 -6.04 -12.28 3.78
N GLU A 28 -5.68 -12.93 4.89
CA GLU A 28 -6.27 -12.73 6.21
C GLU A 28 -5.96 -11.34 6.80
N GLU A 29 -4.91 -10.68 6.31
CA GLU A 29 -4.52 -9.32 6.70
C GLU A 29 -5.20 -8.25 5.85
N MET A 30 -5.83 -8.61 4.72
CA MET A 30 -6.40 -7.63 3.82
C MET A 30 -7.65 -7.00 4.42
N PRO A 31 -7.67 -5.67 4.56
CA PRO A 31 -8.87 -4.99 5.01
C PRO A 31 -9.92 -4.99 3.90
N SER A 32 -11.16 -4.75 4.32
CA SER A 32 -12.29 -4.56 3.40
C SER A 32 -13.14 -3.39 3.85
N MET A 33 -14.15 -3.05 3.04
CA MET A 33 -15.13 -2.02 3.39
C MET A 33 -15.90 -2.32 4.68
N LYS A 34 -15.94 -3.60 5.12
CA LYS A 34 -16.52 -4.00 6.41
C LYS A 34 -15.71 -3.49 7.62
N THR A 35 -14.46 -3.08 7.40
CA THR A 35 -13.52 -2.62 8.42
C THR A 35 -13.22 -1.12 8.35
N ASP A 36 -14.15 -0.33 7.78
CA ASP A 36 -14.04 1.13 7.64
C ASP A 36 -12.97 1.60 6.61
N TRP A 37 -12.53 0.71 5.74
CA TRP A 37 -11.69 1.03 4.58
C TRP A 37 -12.58 1.39 3.38
N GLU A 38 -12.09 2.21 2.46
CA GLU A 38 -12.84 2.55 1.25
C GLU A 38 -12.70 1.48 0.16
N PHE A 39 -11.56 0.77 0.11
CA PHE A 39 -11.34 -0.30 -0.86
C PHE A 39 -11.51 -1.70 -0.26
N ASP A 40 -12.03 -2.64 -1.07
CA ASP A 40 -12.10 -4.06 -0.71
C ASP A 40 -10.81 -4.82 -1.12
N PHE A 41 -9.76 -4.75 -0.31
CA PHE A 41 -8.47 -5.39 -0.64
C PHE A 41 -8.54 -6.93 -0.61
N ASP A 42 -9.49 -7.52 0.13
CA ASP A 42 -9.74 -8.97 0.15
C ASP A 42 -10.19 -9.42 -1.26
N ARG A 43 -11.19 -8.72 -1.82
CA ARG A 43 -11.65 -8.95 -3.20
C ARG A 43 -10.53 -8.79 -4.25
N HIS A 44 -9.65 -7.80 -4.05
CA HIS A 44 -8.59 -7.48 -5.01
C HIS A 44 -7.27 -8.23 -4.77
N PHE A 45 -7.17 -9.07 -3.73
CA PHE A 45 -5.91 -9.73 -3.35
C PHE A 45 -5.33 -10.62 -4.46
N ASN A 46 -6.20 -11.26 -5.25
CA ASN A 46 -5.83 -12.23 -6.28
C ASN A 46 -5.89 -11.67 -7.70
N LEU A 47 -5.84 -10.34 -7.88
CA LEU A 47 -5.76 -9.75 -9.21
C LEU A 47 -4.55 -10.28 -9.98
N ALA A 48 -4.75 -10.57 -11.26
CA ALA A 48 -3.69 -11.10 -12.12
C ALA A 48 -2.48 -10.17 -12.15
N TYR A 49 -1.28 -10.75 -11.97
CA TYR A 49 -0.01 -10.03 -11.92
C TYR A 49 0.04 -8.92 -10.87
N SER A 50 -0.74 -9.05 -9.79
CA SER A 50 -0.72 -8.13 -8.66
C SER A 50 0.01 -8.69 -7.45
N THR A 51 0.42 -7.82 -6.55
CA THR A 51 0.97 -8.17 -5.24
C THR A 51 0.53 -7.14 -4.22
N SER A 52 -0.08 -7.63 -3.14
CA SER A 52 -0.47 -6.81 -1.99
C SER A 52 0.66 -6.71 -0.97
N TYR A 53 0.89 -5.49 -0.50
CA TYR A 53 1.85 -5.14 0.53
C TYR A 53 1.14 -4.39 1.66
N VAL A 54 1.58 -4.64 2.88
CA VAL A 54 1.10 -3.97 4.09
C VAL A 54 2.24 -3.20 4.74
N LEU A 55 1.92 -2.05 5.32
CA LEU A 55 2.80 -1.26 6.16
C LEU A 55 2.37 -1.40 7.62
N THR A 56 3.29 -1.84 8.48
CA THR A 56 3.09 -1.90 9.94
C THR A 56 4.24 -1.20 10.66
N THR A 57 4.07 -0.89 11.94
CA THR A 57 5.22 -0.53 12.79
C THR A 57 5.90 -1.77 13.35
N LEU A 58 7.14 -1.63 13.82
CA LEU A 58 7.80 -2.72 14.56
C LEU A 58 7.17 -2.97 15.93
N GLU A 59 6.61 -1.91 16.53
CA GLU A 59 5.99 -1.95 17.85
C GLU A 59 4.60 -2.60 17.82
N THR A 60 3.85 -2.41 16.72
CA THR A 60 2.51 -2.98 16.52
C THR A 60 2.41 -3.71 15.18
N PRO A 61 3.03 -4.90 15.03
CA PRO A 61 3.13 -5.61 13.75
C PRO A 61 1.80 -6.19 13.24
N ASN A 62 0.78 -6.26 14.09
CA ASN A 62 -0.57 -6.72 13.74
C ASN A 62 -1.52 -5.55 13.40
N VAL A 63 -1.04 -4.30 13.52
CA VAL A 63 -1.83 -3.12 13.15
C VAL A 63 -1.36 -2.67 11.77
N ILE A 64 -2.25 -2.79 10.79
CA ILE A 64 -2.02 -2.30 9.44
C ILE A 64 -2.18 -0.78 9.44
N GLU A 65 -1.12 -0.08 9.08
CA GLU A 65 -1.09 1.37 8.99
C GLU A 65 -1.46 1.86 7.58
N GLY A 66 -1.29 1.02 6.57
CA GLY A 66 -1.69 1.25 5.18
C GLY A 66 -1.44 0.03 4.30
N VAL A 67 -2.11 -0.02 3.15
CA VAL A 67 -2.05 -1.12 2.18
C VAL A 67 -1.74 -0.58 0.79
N LEU A 68 -0.98 -1.37 0.03
CA LEU A 68 -0.58 -1.10 -1.35
C LEU A 68 -0.80 -2.37 -2.18
N ASN A 69 -1.61 -2.29 -3.24
CA ASN A 69 -1.67 -3.31 -4.27
C ASN A 69 -0.93 -2.80 -5.52
N PHE A 70 0.16 -3.46 -5.87
CA PHE A 70 0.98 -3.14 -7.03
C PHE A 70 0.75 -4.18 -8.12
N GLN A 71 0.51 -3.74 -9.35
CA GLN A 71 0.19 -4.60 -10.48
C GLN A 71 1.16 -4.36 -11.64
N LEU A 72 1.43 -5.41 -12.42
CA LEU A 72 2.02 -5.30 -13.74
C LEU A 72 0.94 -5.47 -14.81
N LEU A 73 0.45 -4.36 -15.37
CA LEU A 73 -0.51 -4.42 -16.47
C LEU A 73 0.12 -5.10 -17.67
N LYS A 74 -0.61 -6.06 -18.26
CA LYS A 74 -0.13 -6.94 -19.33
C LYS A 74 1.20 -7.63 -18.98
N ASN A 75 1.46 -7.87 -17.69
CA ASN A 75 2.70 -8.44 -17.15
C ASN A 75 3.98 -7.61 -17.42
N GLU A 76 3.83 -6.31 -17.75
CA GLU A 76 4.94 -5.46 -18.20
C GLU A 76 5.00 -4.07 -17.56
N ILE A 77 3.85 -3.40 -17.41
CA ILE A 77 3.78 -1.97 -17.07
C ILE A 77 3.44 -1.81 -15.58
N PRO A 78 4.30 -1.16 -14.77
CA PRO A 78 4.02 -0.87 -13.37
C PRO A 78 2.78 -0.01 -13.16
N TYR A 79 1.87 -0.50 -12.33
CA TYR A 79 0.61 0.15 -12.01
C TYR A 79 0.33 0.08 -10.51
N LEU A 80 -0.02 1.22 -9.93
CA LEU A 80 -0.48 1.33 -8.56
C LEU A 80 -2.00 1.10 -8.57
N ALA A 81 -2.40 -0.17 -8.41
CA ALA A 81 -3.79 -0.56 -8.54
C ALA A 81 -4.65 -0.01 -7.40
N TYR A 82 -4.19 -0.19 -6.16
CA TYR A 82 -4.87 0.32 -4.98
C TYR A 82 -3.85 0.81 -3.96
N ILE A 83 -4.16 1.91 -3.28
CA ILE A 83 -3.40 2.41 -2.14
C ILE A 83 -4.37 3.03 -1.15
N GLU A 84 -4.25 2.64 0.12
CA GLU A 84 -5.06 3.26 1.16
C GLU A 84 -4.28 3.34 2.47
N ILE A 85 -4.51 4.43 3.18
CA ILE A 85 -4.02 4.64 4.55
C ILE A 85 -5.11 4.15 5.51
N ALA A 86 -4.72 3.44 6.57
CA ALA A 86 -5.67 2.94 7.54
C ALA A 86 -6.57 4.06 8.12
N PRO A 87 -7.84 3.76 8.50
CA PRO A 87 -8.80 4.77 8.92
C PRO A 87 -8.32 5.67 10.07
N HIS A 88 -7.56 5.10 11.02
CA HIS A 88 -6.98 5.87 12.14
C HIS A 88 -5.81 6.79 11.74
N ASN A 89 -5.31 6.71 10.51
CA ASN A 89 -4.22 7.54 9.98
C ASN A 89 -4.64 8.50 8.85
N ARG A 90 -5.90 8.43 8.36
CA ARG A 90 -6.39 9.32 7.28
C ARG A 90 -7.02 10.64 7.77
N THR A 91 -7.28 10.77 9.08
CA THR A 91 -7.94 11.94 9.67
C THR A 91 -6.97 12.99 10.23
N LYS A 92 -7.48 14.15 10.68
CA LYS A 92 -6.67 15.19 11.35
C LYS A 92 -6.03 14.71 12.65
N SER A 93 -6.62 13.71 13.32
CA SER A 93 -6.11 13.08 14.54
C SER A 93 -5.24 11.86 14.27
N LYS A 94 -4.64 11.77 13.08
CA LYS A 94 -3.78 10.64 12.67
C LYS A 94 -2.66 10.34 13.66
N LYS A 95 -2.39 9.05 13.84
CA LYS A 95 -1.31 8.55 14.71
C LYS A 95 0.05 8.75 14.07
N TYR A 96 0.17 8.47 12.77
CA TYR A 96 1.41 8.54 12.02
C TYR A 96 1.30 9.43 10.78
N ASN A 97 2.35 10.23 10.55
CA ASN A 97 2.66 10.84 9.26
C ASN A 97 3.63 9.93 8.47
N ASN A 98 3.75 10.20 7.17
CA ASN A 98 4.64 9.52 6.21
C ASN A 98 4.15 8.13 5.79
N VAL A 99 2.90 7.75 6.07
CA VAL A 99 2.35 6.44 5.70
C VAL A 99 2.17 6.33 4.20
N ALA A 100 1.39 7.24 3.58
CA ALA A 100 1.20 7.25 2.13
C ALA A 100 2.51 7.51 1.39
N GLU A 101 3.33 8.44 1.89
CA GLU A 101 4.61 8.80 1.31
C GLU A 101 5.55 7.59 1.26
N SER A 102 5.57 6.77 2.33
CA SER A 102 6.35 5.53 2.37
C SER A 102 5.84 4.48 1.37
N LEU A 103 4.52 4.32 1.25
CA LEU A 103 3.90 3.38 0.33
C LEU A 103 4.12 3.78 -1.14
N ILE A 104 3.93 5.06 -1.48
CA ILE A 104 4.18 5.59 -2.83
C ILE A 104 5.66 5.46 -3.19
N ALA A 105 6.57 5.85 -2.29
CA ALA A 105 8.00 5.69 -2.52
C ALA A 105 8.40 4.21 -2.76
N TYR A 106 7.75 3.29 -2.03
CA TYR A 106 7.96 1.87 -2.26
C TYR A 106 7.39 1.40 -3.60
N ALA A 107 6.19 1.85 -4.00
CA ALA A 107 5.65 1.56 -5.32
C ALA A 107 6.56 2.06 -6.46
N CYS A 108 7.13 3.26 -6.34
CA CYS A 108 8.12 3.78 -7.29
C CYS A 108 9.38 2.89 -7.34
N LYS A 109 9.86 2.41 -6.19
CA LYS A 109 10.96 1.45 -6.15
C LYS A 109 10.60 0.15 -6.88
N LEU A 110 9.39 -0.38 -6.65
CA LEU A 110 8.90 -1.57 -7.36
C LEU A 110 8.82 -1.34 -8.87
N ALA A 111 8.37 -0.17 -9.32
CA ALA A 111 8.33 0.18 -10.74
C ALA A 111 9.72 0.16 -11.41
N ILE A 112 10.76 0.63 -10.72
CA ILE A 112 12.15 0.54 -11.18
C ILE A 112 12.62 -0.93 -11.23
N GLN A 113 12.23 -1.74 -10.25
CA GLN A 113 12.69 -3.12 -10.11
C GLN A 113 11.97 -4.11 -11.03
N GLN A 114 10.67 -3.90 -11.29
CA GLN A 114 9.79 -4.88 -11.90
C GLN A 114 9.25 -4.46 -13.28
N GLY A 115 9.36 -3.18 -13.66
CA GLY A 115 8.93 -2.73 -14.98
C GLY A 115 9.72 -3.43 -16.10
N LYS A 116 9.01 -4.02 -17.06
CA LYS A 116 9.59 -4.81 -18.15
C LYS A 116 9.44 -4.17 -19.53
N ALA A 117 8.43 -3.31 -19.71
CA ALA A 117 8.22 -2.64 -20.98
C ALA A 117 9.41 -1.72 -21.33
N PRO A 118 9.87 -1.71 -22.59
CA PRO A 118 10.87 -0.74 -23.06
C PRO A 118 10.41 0.68 -22.73
N HIS A 119 11.31 1.51 -22.23
CA HIS A 119 11.06 2.91 -21.86
C HIS A 119 10.12 3.16 -20.66
N HIS A 120 9.53 2.14 -20.03
CA HIS A 120 8.62 2.31 -18.88
C HIS A 120 9.26 1.93 -17.53
N LYS A 121 10.54 1.56 -17.52
CA LYS A 121 11.25 1.27 -16.28
C LYS A 121 11.36 2.54 -15.43
N GLY A 122 10.78 2.50 -14.24
CA GLY A 122 10.71 3.66 -13.33
C GLY A 122 9.49 4.57 -13.52
N PHE A 123 8.61 4.27 -14.48
CA PHE A 123 7.30 4.89 -14.57
C PHE A 123 6.30 4.12 -13.71
N LEU A 124 5.52 4.84 -12.90
CA LEU A 124 4.41 4.29 -12.12
C LEU A 124 3.13 4.97 -12.59
N ILE A 125 2.18 4.18 -13.08
CA ILE A 125 0.88 4.67 -13.54
C ILE A 125 -0.15 4.44 -12.43
N LEU A 126 -1.09 5.35 -12.27
CA LEU A 126 -2.27 5.19 -11.42
C LEU A 126 -3.45 5.93 -12.04
N ASP A 127 -4.65 5.45 -11.76
CA ASP A 127 -5.88 6.20 -11.96
C ASP A 127 -6.44 6.65 -10.62
N VAL A 128 -7.15 7.79 -10.61
CA VAL A 128 -7.89 8.25 -9.43
C VAL A 128 -9.32 7.76 -9.58
N LEU A 129 -9.70 6.80 -8.74
CA LEU A 129 -11.00 6.13 -8.77
C LEU A 129 -11.61 6.13 -7.36
N GLU A 130 -12.93 6.23 -7.30
CA GLU A 130 -13.71 5.99 -6.09
C GLU A 130 -14.42 4.64 -6.25
N GLU A 131 -14.28 3.75 -5.25
CA GLU A 131 -15.00 2.48 -5.26
C GLU A 131 -16.46 2.74 -4.90
N ASN A 132 -17.36 2.57 -5.87
CA ASN A 132 -18.77 2.90 -5.71
C ASN A 132 -19.55 1.66 -5.23
N PRO A 133 -20.17 1.68 -4.03
CA PRO A 133 -20.86 0.50 -3.49
C PRO A 133 -22.05 0.03 -4.35
N ILE A 134 -22.59 0.91 -5.20
CA ILE A 134 -23.83 0.69 -5.97
C ILE A 134 -23.57 -0.05 -7.30
N ASN A 135 -22.32 -0.08 -7.79
CA ASN A 135 -21.95 -0.78 -9.02
C ASN A 135 -21.41 -2.20 -8.76
N GLN A 136 -21.78 -2.80 -7.62
CA GLN A 136 -21.32 -4.12 -7.17
C GLN A 136 -22.46 -5.11 -7.02
#